data_AF-A0A7W6F515-F1
#
_entry.id   AF-A0A7W6F515-F1
#
_cell.length_a   1.000
_cell.length_b   1.000
_cell.length_c   1.000
_cell.angle_alpha   90.00
_cell.angle_beta   90.00
_cell.angle_gamma   90.00
#
_symmetry.space_group_name_H-M   'P 1'
#
loop_
_entity.id
_entity.type
_entity.pdbx_description
1 polymer ?
#
loop_
_entity_poly.entity_id
_entity_poly.type
_entity_poly.pdbx_seq_one_letter_code
_entity_poly.pdbx_strand_id
1 'polypeptide(L)'
;MIRRPRLAAMLFLGLGGMASAAPALSDIPGETPGQCRNADDLVLCLSKLAERSEAHVRSALHKAREALRASTMISDDARPAALATLERTQKAWEVYVKARCEGEVPVELSDLGDMS
;
A
#
# COMPACT_ATOMS: atom_id res chain seq x y z
N MET A 1 -1.92 -62.64 4.34
CA MET A 1 -1.03 -61.49 4.64
C MET A 1 -1.77 -60.20 4.34
N ILE A 2 -1.87 -59.33 5.34
CA ILE A 2 -2.47 -57.99 5.28
C ILE A 2 -1.47 -57.05 4.61
N ARG A 3 -1.90 -56.23 3.65
CA ARG A 3 -1.37 -54.89 3.33
C ARG A 3 -2.28 -54.19 2.31
N ARG A 4 -3.17 -53.34 2.81
CA ARG A 4 -3.60 -52.10 2.14
C ARG A 4 -2.77 -50.94 2.75
N PRO A 5 -2.92 -49.69 2.31
CA PRO A 5 -2.78 -49.08 0.99
C PRO A 5 -1.76 -47.91 1.08
N ARG A 6 -1.55 -47.15 -0.01
CA ARG A 6 -1.35 -45.67 -0.07
C ARG A 6 -0.41 -45.28 -1.21
N LEU A 7 -0.91 -44.47 -2.13
CA LEU A 7 -0.22 -43.38 -2.84
C LEU A 7 -1.34 -42.62 -3.56
N ALA A 8 -1.96 -41.68 -2.86
CA ALA A 8 -1.64 -40.25 -2.91
C ALA A 8 -2.39 -39.57 -4.07
N ALA A 9 -3.62 -39.15 -3.75
CA ALA A 9 -4.40 -38.23 -4.55
C ALA A 9 -3.61 -36.94 -4.75
N MET A 10 -3.47 -36.53 -6.02
CA MET A 10 -2.97 -35.21 -6.38
C MET A 10 -3.95 -34.16 -5.89
N LEU A 11 -3.64 -33.51 -4.77
CA LEU A 11 -4.31 -32.31 -4.32
C LEU A 11 -3.76 -31.12 -5.11
N PHE A 12 -4.53 -30.72 -6.12
CA PHE A 12 -4.49 -29.37 -6.68
C PHE A 12 -4.78 -28.36 -5.56
N LEU A 13 -3.74 -27.69 -5.07
CA LEU A 13 -3.87 -26.44 -4.31
C LEU A 13 -3.55 -25.28 -5.24
N GLY A 14 -4.44 -25.07 -6.20
CA GLY A 14 -4.62 -23.78 -6.86
C GLY A 14 -5.44 -22.87 -5.95
N LEU A 15 -4.77 -22.21 -5.01
CA LEU A 15 -5.21 -20.98 -4.36
C LEU A 15 -4.02 -20.04 -4.56
N GLY A 16 -3.95 -19.36 -5.70
CA GLY A 16 -4.75 -18.16 -5.84
C GLY A 16 -4.36 -17.14 -4.78
N GLY A 17 -3.06 -17.05 -4.45
CA GLY A 17 -2.52 -15.95 -3.69
C GLY A 17 -2.83 -14.69 -4.46
N MET A 18 -3.82 -13.93 -3.97
CA MET A 18 -4.05 -12.59 -4.46
C MET A 18 -2.71 -11.88 -4.36
N ALA A 19 -2.16 -11.51 -5.51
CA ALA A 19 -1.25 -10.40 -5.58
C ALA A 19 -2.01 -9.26 -4.91
N SER A 20 -1.72 -9.06 -3.61
CA SER A 20 -2.05 -7.84 -2.92
C SER A 20 -1.17 -6.82 -3.61
N ALA A 21 -1.69 -6.27 -4.71
CA ALA A 21 -1.23 -5.02 -5.25
C ALA A 21 -1.33 -4.07 -4.06
N ALA A 22 -0.21 -3.83 -3.39
CA ALA A 22 -0.05 -2.62 -2.63
C ALA A 22 -0.53 -1.52 -3.58
N PRO A 23 -1.45 -0.63 -3.15
CA PRO A 23 -1.89 0.46 -4.00
C PRO A 23 -0.61 1.13 -4.49
N ALA A 24 -0.36 0.97 -5.78
CA ALA A 24 0.73 1.68 -6.39
C ALA A 24 0.39 3.14 -6.19
N LEU A 25 1.35 3.93 -5.74
CA LEU A 25 1.22 5.38 -5.59
C LEU A 25 0.77 6.07 -6.90
N SER A 26 0.63 5.31 -8.01
CA SER A 26 -0.01 5.69 -9.26
C SER A 26 -1.50 6.04 -9.18
N ASP A 27 -2.21 5.69 -8.10
CA ASP A 27 -3.65 5.99 -7.97
C ASP A 27 -3.96 7.33 -7.27
N ILE A 28 -2.94 8.15 -6.97
CA ILE A 28 -3.14 9.54 -6.53
C ILE A 28 -3.25 10.43 -7.78
N PRO A 29 -4.43 10.97 -8.11
CA PRO A 29 -4.57 11.85 -9.27
C PRO A 29 -3.74 13.12 -9.06
N GLY A 30 -2.74 13.30 -9.91
CA GLY A 30 -2.06 14.58 -10.10
C GLY A 30 -0.62 14.70 -9.57
N GLU A 31 0.00 13.66 -9.02
CA GLU A 31 1.37 13.75 -8.48
C GLU A 31 2.16 12.44 -8.76
N THR A 32 2.71 12.30 -9.96
CA THR A 32 3.60 11.17 -10.30
C THR A 32 5.07 11.60 -10.22
N PRO A 33 6.02 10.69 -9.92
CA PRO A 33 7.45 10.99 -9.91
C PRO A 33 7.97 11.67 -11.19
N GLY A 34 7.26 11.51 -12.31
CA GLY A 34 7.56 12.19 -13.58
C GLY A 34 7.53 13.72 -13.51
N GLN A 35 6.90 14.32 -12.50
CA GLN A 35 6.89 15.77 -12.28
C GLN A 35 8.26 16.31 -11.85
N CYS A 36 9.07 15.47 -11.20
CA CYS A 36 10.39 15.86 -10.73
C CYS A 36 11.49 15.60 -11.75
N ARG A 37 11.18 14.94 -12.88
CA ARG A 37 12.18 14.52 -13.89
C ARG A 37 13.06 15.66 -14.40
N ASN A 38 12.47 16.84 -14.60
CA ASN A 38 13.16 18.01 -15.13
C ASN A 38 13.40 19.08 -14.05
N ALA A 39 13.32 18.74 -12.77
CA ALA A 39 13.56 19.69 -11.70
C ALA A 39 15.07 19.99 -11.59
N ASP A 40 15.41 21.26 -11.39
CA ASP A 40 16.80 21.69 -11.17
C ASP A 40 17.46 20.96 -9.98
N ASP A 41 16.63 20.60 -8.98
CA ASP A 41 17.01 19.75 -7.86
C ASP A 41 15.99 18.61 -7.72
N LEU A 42 16.35 17.45 -8.30
CA LEU A 42 15.54 16.24 -8.29
C LEU A 42 15.25 15.74 -6.87
N VAL A 43 16.25 15.78 -5.98
CA VAL A 43 16.12 15.29 -4.60
C VAL A 43 15.15 16.19 -3.83
N LEU A 44 15.33 17.50 -3.90
CA LEU A 44 14.43 18.46 -3.25
C LEU A 44 13.00 18.36 -3.78
N CYS A 45 12.82 18.12 -5.08
CA CYS A 45 11.50 17.91 -5.66
C CYS A 45 10.83 16.65 -5.13
N LEU A 46 11.53 15.51 -5.13
CA LEU A 46 11.01 14.24 -4.63
C LEU A 46 10.69 14.29 -3.12
N SER A 47 11.52 14.97 -2.32
CA SER A 47 11.24 15.18 -0.89
C SER A 47 9.94 15.97 -0.66
N LYS A 48 9.74 17.07 -1.39
CA LYS A 48 8.49 17.86 -1.31
C LYS A 48 7.28 17.05 -1.77
N LEU A 49 7.43 16.22 -2.79
CA LEU A 49 6.39 15.33 -3.28
C LEU A 49 5.99 14.30 -2.21
N ALA A 50 6.97 13.73 -1.52
CA ALA A 50 6.74 12.80 -0.41
C ALA A 50 6.00 13.47 0.76
N GLU A 51 6.41 14.68 1.16
CA GLU A 51 5.75 15.46 2.23
C GLU A 51 4.27 15.76 1.90
N ARG A 52 3.99 16.15 0.66
CA ARG A 52 2.61 16.41 0.20
C ARG A 52 1.77 15.14 0.16
N SER A 53 2.34 14.05 -0.35
CA SER A 53 1.70 12.75 -0.38
C SER A 53 1.34 12.29 1.03
N GLU A 54 2.24 12.45 2.00
CA GLU A 54 1.98 12.14 3.41
C GLU A 54 0.83 12.99 3.98
N ALA A 55 0.84 14.30 3.72
CA ALA A 55 -0.24 15.19 4.14
C ALA A 55 -1.60 14.79 3.55
N HIS A 56 -1.62 14.39 2.27
CA HIS A 56 -2.82 13.91 1.60
C HIS A 56 -3.36 12.61 2.24
N VAL A 57 -2.49 11.63 2.47
CA VAL A 57 -2.86 10.36 3.14
C VAL A 57 -3.43 10.62 4.53
N ARG A 58 -2.80 11.50 5.33
CA ARG A 58 -3.32 11.88 6.65
C ARG A 58 -4.70 12.53 6.55
N SER A 59 -4.91 13.43 5.59
CA SER A 59 -6.20 14.06 5.35
C SER A 59 -7.28 13.04 4.94
N ALA A 60 -6.95 12.12 4.04
CA ALA A 60 -7.85 11.06 3.59
C ALA A 60 -8.25 10.11 4.73
N LEU A 61 -7.30 9.70 5.58
CA LEU A 61 -7.57 8.87 6.75
C LEU A 61 -8.45 9.59 7.77
N HIS A 62 -8.24 10.89 7.98
CA HIS A 62 -9.11 11.69 8.84
C HIS A 62 -10.54 11.73 8.28
N LYS A 63 -10.72 12.02 6.98
CA LYS A 63 -12.03 12.00 6.32
C LYS A 63 -12.71 10.63 6.41
N ALA A 64 -11.96 9.54 6.25
CA ALA A 64 -12.49 8.18 6.37
C ALA A 64 -13.00 7.89 7.79
N ARG A 65 -12.27 8.32 8.83
CA ARG A 65 -12.72 8.18 10.23
C ARG A 65 -14.00 8.96 10.48
N GLU A 66 -14.06 10.21 10.04
CA GLU A 66 -15.26 11.05 10.20
C GLU A 66 -16.46 10.46 9.44
N ALA A 67 -16.25 9.97 8.21
CA ALA A 67 -17.29 9.29 7.44
C ALA A 67 -17.79 8.03 8.15
N LEU A 68 -16.90 7.20 8.72
CA LEU A 68 -17.30 6.04 9.52
C LEU A 68 -18.07 6.43 10.78
N ARG A 69 -17.71 7.54 11.44
CA ARG A 69 -18.41 8.06 12.62
C ARG A 69 -19.80 8.57 12.28
N ALA A 70 -19.95 9.27 11.15
CA ALA A 70 -21.21 9.87 10.73
C ALA A 70 -22.10 8.93 9.89
N SER A 71 -21.61 7.77 9.47
CA SER A 71 -22.33 6.87 8.57
C SER A 71 -23.65 6.39 9.18
N THR A 72 -24.75 6.64 8.48
CA THR A 72 -26.09 6.12 8.81
C THR A 72 -26.30 4.69 8.31
N MET A 73 -25.39 4.18 7.47
CA MET A 73 -25.44 2.82 6.93
C MET A 73 -24.78 1.78 7.84
N ILE A 74 -23.93 2.21 8.77
CA ILE A 74 -23.26 1.34 9.74
C ILE A 74 -24.05 1.44 11.05
N SER A 75 -24.48 0.29 11.57
CA SER A 75 -25.14 0.23 12.87
C SER A 75 -24.19 0.65 13.99
N ASP A 76 -24.74 1.16 15.09
CA ASP A 76 -23.93 1.63 16.20
C ASP A 76 -23.09 0.52 16.84
N ASP A 77 -23.56 -0.73 16.83
CA ASP A 77 -22.80 -1.90 17.29
C ASP A 77 -21.63 -2.27 16.36
N ALA A 78 -21.76 -2.02 15.05
CA ALA A 78 -20.72 -2.34 14.06
C ALA A 78 -19.67 -1.23 13.91
N ARG A 79 -20.02 0.00 14.27
CA ARG A 79 -19.16 1.19 14.10
C ARG A 79 -17.80 1.09 14.82
N PRO A 80 -17.71 0.62 16.08
CA PRO A 80 -16.42 0.45 16.75
C PRO A 80 -15.51 -0.55 16.03
N ALA A 81 -16.07 -1.65 15.51
CA ALA A 81 -15.30 -2.66 14.79
C ALA A 81 -14.78 -2.14 13.44
N ALA A 82 -15.57 -1.32 12.74
CA ALA A 82 -15.15 -0.67 11.50
C ALA A 82 -14.00 0.32 11.73
N LEU A 83 -14.10 1.16 12.77
CA LEU A 83 -13.04 2.10 13.16
C LEU A 83 -11.76 1.37 13.56
N ALA A 84 -11.85 0.33 14.39
CA ALA A 84 -10.71 -0.48 14.80
C ALA A 84 -10.05 -1.20 13.61
N THR A 85 -10.83 -1.57 12.58
CA THR A 85 -10.28 -2.16 11.36
C THR A 85 -9.51 -1.13 10.54
N LEU A 86 -10.04 0.09 10.37
CA LEU A 86 -9.32 1.18 9.71
C LEU A 86 -7.98 1.49 10.41
N GLU A 87 -7.98 1.55 11.75
CA GLU A 87 -6.76 1.81 12.54
C GLU A 87 -5.71 0.70 12.39
N ARG A 88 -6.13 -0.58 12.45
CA ARG A 88 -5.21 -1.71 12.22
C ARG A 88 -4.62 -1.70 10.81
N THR A 89 -5.43 -1.40 9.80
CA THR A 89 -4.98 -1.29 8.41
C THR A 89 -3.98 -0.16 8.25
N GLN A 90 -4.22 1.01 8.84
CA GLN A 90 -3.24 2.11 8.85
C GLN A 90 -1.91 1.66 9.44
N LYS A 91 -1.93 1.04 10.63
CA LYS A 91 -0.70 0.58 11.30
C LYS A 91 0.06 -0.46 10.48
N ALA A 92 -0.65 -1.39 9.85
CA ALA A 92 -0.03 -2.38 8.96
C ALA A 92 0.60 -1.72 7.73
N TRP A 93 -0.06 -0.71 7.16
CA TRP A 93 0.47 0.05 6.03
C TRP A 93 1.74 0.84 6.39
N GLU A 94 1.78 1.48 7.57
CA GLU A 94 2.97 2.19 8.06
C GLU A 94 4.19 1.25 8.17
N VAL A 95 3.98 0.04 8.72
CA VAL A 95 5.02 -1.00 8.81
C VAL A 95 5.48 -1.44 7.42
N TYR A 96 4.53 -1.67 6.50
CA TYR A 96 4.83 -2.06 5.13
C TYR A 96 5.65 -1.00 4.39
N VAL A 97 5.25 0.28 4.46
CA VAL A 97 5.97 1.38 3.82
C VAL A 97 7.37 1.50 4.38
N LYS A 98 7.54 1.43 5.71
CA LYS A 98 8.86 1.45 6.34
C LYS A 98 9.75 0.32 5.82
N ALA A 99 9.24 -0.92 5.80
CA ALA A 99 9.99 -2.07 5.31
C ALA A 99 10.33 -1.95 3.82
N ARG A 100 9.46 -1.33 3.01
CA ARG A 100 9.74 -1.03 1.61
C ARG A 100 10.84 0.00 1.44
N CYS A 101 10.80 1.11 2.17
CA CYS A 101 11.86 2.13 2.09
C CYS A 101 13.21 1.61 2.59
N GLU A 102 13.23 0.76 3.62
CA GLU A 102 14.47 0.14 4.14
C GLU A 102 15.00 -0.99 3.23
N GLY A 103 14.11 -1.68 2.51
CA GLY A 103 14.46 -2.78 1.61
C GLY A 103 14.70 -2.36 0.15
N GLU A 104 14.39 -1.11 -0.21
CA GLU A 104 14.70 -0.55 -1.53
C GLU A 104 16.20 -0.20 -1.60
N VAL A 105 16.89 -0.80 -2.58
CA VAL A 105 18.26 -0.44 -2.94
C VAL A 105 18.23 0.99 -3.48
N PRO A 106 19.11 1.91 -3.01
CA PRO A 106 19.17 3.26 -3.53
C PRO A 106 19.34 3.21 -5.05
N VAL A 107 18.37 3.79 -5.76
CA VAL A 107 18.45 3.93 -7.22
C VAL A 107 19.60 4.90 -7.49
N GLU A 108 20.62 4.44 -8.20
CA GLU A 108 21.60 5.36 -8.75
C GLU A 108 20.87 6.32 -9.69
N LEU A 109 20.89 7.61 -9.37
CA LEU A 109 20.24 8.64 -10.17
C LEU A 109 20.86 8.75 -11.58
N SER A 110 22.01 8.13 -11.82
CA SER A 110 22.66 7.94 -13.12
C SER A 110 21.77 7.21 -14.13
N ASP A 111 21.01 6.21 -13.69
CA ASP A 111 20.19 5.36 -14.57
C ASP A 111 18.92 6.06 -15.09
N LEU A 112 18.57 7.22 -14.53
CA LEU A 112 17.44 8.04 -14.99
C LEU A 112 17.84 9.02 -16.11
N GLY A 113 19.14 9.16 -16.42
CA GLY A 113 19.68 10.08 -17.43
C GLY A 113 20.00 9.45 -18.79
N ASP A 114 20.16 8.13 -18.89
CA ASP A 114 20.68 7.44 -20.08
C ASP A 114 19.61 6.64 -20.87
N MET A 115 18.36 7.12 -20.89
CA MET A 115 17.30 6.58 -21.77
C MET A 115 16.95 7.55 -22.91
N SER A 116 17.97 7.88 -23.70
CA SER A 116 17.82 8.59 -24.99
C SER A 116 17.19 7.69 -26.06
#